data_AF-A0A1N7SFM4-F1
#
_entry.id   AF-A0A1N7SFM4-F1
#
_cell.length_a   1.000
_cell.length_b   1.000
_cell.length_c   1.000
_cell.angle_alpha   90.00
_cell.angle_beta   90.00
_cell.angle_gamma   90.00
#
_symmetry.space_group_name_H-M   'P 1'
#
loop_
_entity.id
_entity.type
_entity.pdbx_description
1 polymer ?
#
loop_
_entity_poly.entity_id
_entity_poly.type
_entity_poly.pdbx_seq_one_letter_code
_entity_poly.pdbx_strand_id
1 'polypeptide(L)'
;MKRSAREGRARLASASGQALVPALLFLLVGCIGLYVAFNSFQMTSARIKLQNTADAAAYSAAVLQARDYNFSAYTNRAMIANQVTAAQVVALKSWIDELDATYSLSDLDKTINAVADHPALWSTPKQIGKADIAPVRAALDALLPTVAANIGVLNRALSVAQANYHAAVFTAVPDTANAIAQLNQPDTRVTSGYFTSARNAAQLAAWTSYTATVTPAGTAGQDDFADVVTDADTLDGLVKNRDSVRSVAPNFQQLNDSANKICGANSSFTVNVTHDGGTQLRSDKAGWQSIDASTAHLWISCIGPIESEAGYGGSANGNITSFMAHPPFAAWQDWQGYGGYFNFGYTGSARPGWQVPDAMAEQFRLGPGPSLDPANGGLLPYQEVNGTPLAAQAPRITIEVTRNTDTLMKTVGLRGSGHMNVDPNAAGGAMRALSSAHAYFVRPDETSPGNSIMGGLLNGDQWARPDHKTEYPSLFSPYWQAALAPVSASERAAAQADQIPQASQVQAQ
;
A
#
# COMPACT_ATOMS: atom_id res chain seq x y z
N MET A 1 -38.11 -7.59 -115.65
CA MET A 1 -36.99 -8.31 -115.00
C MET A 1 -37.51 -9.09 -113.80
N LYS A 2 -37.04 -10.32 -113.61
CA LYS A 2 -37.50 -11.32 -112.62
C LYS A 2 -36.79 -11.16 -111.26
N ARG A 3 -37.54 -11.40 -110.16
CA ARG A 3 -37.17 -11.98 -108.82
C ARG A 3 -35.99 -11.40 -108.00
N SER A 4 -36.23 -10.92 -106.75
CA SER A 4 -36.07 -11.64 -105.44
C SER A 4 -34.78 -11.17 -104.71
N ALA A 5 -34.64 -10.97 -103.38
CA ALA A 5 -35.44 -11.22 -102.19
C ALA A 5 -34.92 -10.44 -100.96
N ARG A 6 -35.86 -10.18 -100.03
CA ARG A 6 -35.78 -10.14 -98.54
C ARG A 6 -34.92 -9.07 -97.83
N GLU A 7 -35.62 -8.07 -97.32
CA GLU A 7 -35.32 -7.43 -96.03
C GLU A 7 -36.20 -8.07 -94.93
N GLY A 8 -35.55 -8.57 -93.87
CA GLY A 8 -36.23 -9.08 -92.68
C GLY A 8 -36.72 -7.94 -91.80
N ARG A 9 -38.03 -7.74 -91.73
CA ARG A 9 -38.67 -6.92 -90.70
C ARG A 9 -38.65 -7.69 -89.37
N ALA A 10 -37.88 -7.21 -88.40
CA ALA A 10 -38.02 -7.62 -87.01
C ALA A 10 -39.43 -7.24 -86.52
N ARG A 11 -40.26 -8.25 -86.24
CA ARG A 11 -41.51 -8.06 -85.51
C ARG A 11 -41.14 -7.78 -84.05
N LEU A 12 -41.39 -6.55 -83.60
CA LEU A 12 -41.54 -6.27 -82.17
C LEU A 12 -42.74 -7.09 -81.68
N ALA A 13 -42.46 -8.19 -81.00
CA ALA A 13 -43.45 -8.94 -80.28
C ALA A 13 -43.99 -8.02 -79.17
N SER A 14 -45.28 -7.71 -79.25
CA SER A 14 -46.05 -7.16 -78.13
C SER A 14 -45.98 -8.17 -76.99
N ALA A 15 -45.14 -7.89 -75.98
CA ALA A 15 -45.15 -8.63 -74.73
C ALA A 15 -46.40 -8.19 -73.95
N SER A 16 -47.39 -9.09 -73.90
CA SER A 16 -48.56 -8.99 -73.04
C SER A 16 -48.15 -8.71 -71.59
N GLY A 17 -48.87 -7.84 -70.88
CA GLY A 17 -48.63 -7.39 -69.50
C GLY A 17 -48.64 -8.47 -68.39
N GLN A 18 -48.43 -9.74 -68.73
CA GLN A 18 -48.31 -10.84 -67.77
C GLN A 18 -46.92 -10.95 -67.12
N ALA A 19 -45.85 -10.40 -67.71
CA ALA A 19 -44.52 -10.38 -67.07
C ALA A 19 -44.41 -9.31 -65.96
N LEU A 20 -45.29 -8.30 -65.98
CA LEU A 20 -45.34 -7.22 -64.99
C LEU A 20 -45.79 -7.73 -63.61
N VAL A 21 -46.74 -8.68 -63.57
CA VAL A 21 -47.31 -9.19 -62.32
C VAL A 21 -46.28 -10.00 -61.50
N PRO A 22 -45.55 -10.97 -62.07
CA PRO A 22 -44.44 -11.65 -61.38
C PRO A 22 -43.31 -10.69 -61.01
N ALA A 23 -42.98 -9.71 -61.85
CA ALA A 23 -41.92 -8.74 -61.57
C ALA A 23 -42.28 -7.85 -60.36
N LEU A 24 -43.52 -7.38 -60.27
CA LEU A 24 -44.01 -6.61 -59.11
C LEU A 24 -44.07 -7.46 -57.85
N LEU A 25 -44.50 -8.73 -57.95
CA LEU A 25 -44.47 -9.66 -56.81
C LEU A 25 -43.05 -9.93 -56.32
N PHE A 26 -42.10 -10.13 -57.23
CA PHE A 26 -40.69 -10.35 -56.89
C PHE A 26 -40.07 -9.10 -56.24
N LEU A 27 -40.40 -7.91 -56.76
CA LEU A 27 -39.95 -6.63 -56.20
C LEU A 27 -40.56 -6.40 -54.81
N LEU A 28 -41.86 -6.69 -54.62
CA LEU A 28 -42.53 -6.63 -53.32
C LEU A 28 -41.86 -7.57 -52.30
N VAL A 29 -41.63 -8.82 -52.67
CA VAL A 29 -40.94 -9.80 -51.81
C VAL A 29 -39.50 -9.36 -51.52
N GLY A 30 -38.79 -8.81 -52.51
CA GLY A 30 -37.45 -8.23 -52.33
C GLY A 30 -37.44 -7.05 -51.37
N CYS A 31 -38.41 -6.13 -51.47
CA CYS A 31 -38.58 -5.01 -50.54
C CYS A 31 -38.89 -5.47 -49.11
N ILE A 32 -39.76 -6.48 -48.95
CA ILE A 32 -40.06 -7.08 -47.64
C ILE A 32 -38.79 -7.74 -47.07
N GLY A 33 -38.05 -8.50 -47.88
CA GLY A 33 -36.80 -9.12 -47.48
C GLY A 33 -35.74 -8.12 -47.03
N LEU A 34 -35.57 -7.02 -47.78
CA LEU A 34 -34.69 -5.91 -47.41
C LEU A 34 -35.12 -5.22 -46.11
N TYR A 35 -36.43 -5.02 -45.92
CA TYR A 35 -36.97 -4.43 -44.69
C TYR A 35 -36.67 -5.31 -43.46
N VAL A 36 -36.89 -6.62 -43.56
CA VAL A 36 -36.59 -7.58 -42.48
C VAL A 36 -35.08 -7.66 -42.20
N ALA A 37 -34.25 -7.67 -43.25
CA ALA A 37 -32.80 -7.67 -43.13
C ALA A 37 -32.28 -6.39 -42.48
N PHE A 38 -32.82 -5.23 -42.85
CA PHE A 38 -32.48 -3.94 -42.25
C PHE A 38 -32.84 -3.88 -40.77
N ASN A 39 -34.04 -4.33 -40.39
CA ASN A 39 -34.44 -4.40 -38.98
C ASN A 39 -33.54 -5.35 -38.17
N SER A 40 -33.20 -6.52 -38.74
CA SER A 40 -32.25 -7.47 -38.12
C SER A 40 -30.86 -6.87 -37.96
N PHE A 41 -30.39 -6.11 -38.95
CA PHE A 41 -29.10 -5.41 -38.88
C PHE A 41 -29.10 -4.33 -37.80
N GLN A 42 -30.14 -3.51 -37.71
CA GLN A 42 -30.27 -2.47 -36.68
C GLN A 42 -30.29 -3.08 -35.28
N MET A 43 -31.00 -4.19 -35.08
CA MET A 43 -31.03 -4.90 -33.82
C MET A 43 -29.67 -5.50 -33.45
N THR A 44 -28.97 -6.10 -34.41
CA THR A 44 -27.63 -6.66 -34.20
C THR A 44 -26.62 -5.57 -33.87
N SER A 45 -26.63 -4.46 -34.62
CA SER A 45 -25.79 -3.29 -34.36
C SER A 45 -26.05 -2.71 -32.97
N ALA A 46 -27.32 -2.59 -32.58
CA ALA A 46 -27.70 -2.09 -31.28
C ALA A 46 -27.26 -3.01 -30.13
N ARG A 47 -27.26 -4.34 -30.32
CA ARG A 47 -26.73 -5.30 -29.35
C ARG A 47 -25.21 -5.21 -29.22
N ILE A 48 -24.48 -5.11 -30.34
CA ILE A 48 -23.01 -4.94 -30.32
C ILE A 48 -22.64 -3.66 -29.58
N LYS A 49 -23.32 -2.55 -29.87
CA LYS A 49 -23.06 -1.28 -29.18
C LYS A 49 -23.38 -1.34 -27.69
N LEU A 50 -24.46 -2.02 -27.31
CA LEU A 50 -24.82 -2.22 -25.91
C LEU A 50 -23.78 -3.08 -25.18
N GLN A 51 -23.25 -4.12 -25.82
CA GLN A 51 -22.17 -4.94 -25.25
C GLN A 51 -20.89 -4.11 -25.05
N ASN A 52 -20.44 -3.37 -26.06
CA ASN A 52 -19.29 -2.48 -25.93
C ASN A 52 -19.48 -1.43 -24.83
N THR A 53 -20.72 -0.96 -24.64
CA THR A 53 -21.09 -0.04 -23.56
C THR A 53 -20.98 -0.70 -22.19
N ALA A 54 -21.44 -1.96 -22.06
CA ALA A 54 -21.29 -2.74 -20.83
C ALA A 54 -19.82 -3.04 -20.53
N ASP A 55 -19.02 -3.40 -21.55
CA ASP A 55 -17.58 -3.64 -21.40
C ASP A 55 -16.84 -2.37 -20.96
N ALA A 56 -17.14 -1.22 -21.55
CA ALA A 56 -16.56 0.06 -21.15
C ALA A 56 -16.92 0.44 -19.70
N ALA A 57 -18.18 0.21 -19.30
CA ALA A 57 -18.63 0.45 -17.93
C ALA A 57 -17.92 -0.49 -16.94
N ALA A 58 -17.87 -1.79 -17.22
CA ALA A 58 -17.22 -2.79 -16.37
C ALA A 58 -15.72 -2.52 -16.25
N TYR A 59 -15.04 -2.26 -17.37
CA TYR A 59 -13.62 -1.91 -17.38
C TYR A 59 -13.34 -0.65 -16.54
N SER A 60 -14.19 0.38 -16.64
CA SER A 60 -14.05 1.61 -15.85
C SER A 60 -14.19 1.36 -14.34
N ALA A 61 -15.07 0.44 -13.93
CA ALA A 61 -15.16 0.02 -12.53
C ALA A 61 -13.89 -0.72 -12.06
N ALA A 62 -13.34 -1.62 -12.88
CA ALA A 62 -12.06 -2.26 -12.59
C ALA A 62 -10.89 -1.29 -12.54
N VAL A 63 -10.91 -0.21 -13.34
CA VAL A 63 -9.92 0.88 -13.24
C VAL A 63 -10.01 1.59 -11.89
N LEU A 64 -11.21 1.85 -11.37
CA LEU A 64 -11.37 2.41 -10.03
C LEU A 64 -10.90 1.45 -8.94
N GLN A 65 -11.19 0.16 -9.07
CA GLN A 65 -10.69 -0.88 -8.16
C GLN A 65 -9.15 -0.95 -8.18
N ALA A 66 -8.51 -0.90 -9.35
CA ALA A 66 -7.05 -0.90 -9.45
C ALA A 66 -6.42 0.39 -8.87
N ARG A 67 -7.08 1.54 -9.07
CA ARG A 67 -6.63 2.83 -8.50
C ARG A 67 -6.69 2.83 -6.98
N ASP A 68 -7.71 2.24 -6.39
CA ASP A 68 -7.84 2.05 -4.94
C ASP A 68 -6.68 1.27 -4.36
N TYR A 69 -6.39 0.10 -4.93
CA TYR A 69 -5.28 -0.74 -4.45
C TYR A 69 -3.92 -0.08 -4.67
N ASN A 70 -3.71 0.60 -5.81
CA ASN A 70 -2.49 1.37 -6.03
C ASN A 70 -2.37 2.58 -5.10
N PHE A 71 -3.46 3.29 -4.81
CA PHE A 71 -3.46 4.39 -3.84
C PHE A 71 -3.08 3.89 -2.45
N SER A 72 -3.62 2.73 -2.04
CA SER A 72 -3.23 2.05 -0.82
C SER A 72 -1.73 1.70 -0.81
N ALA A 73 -1.20 1.16 -1.91
CA ALA A 73 0.23 0.88 -2.05
C ALA A 73 1.14 2.11 -1.94
N TYR A 74 0.80 3.21 -2.59
CA TYR A 74 1.57 4.45 -2.49
C TYR A 74 1.53 5.03 -1.08
N THR A 75 0.36 5.02 -0.45
CA THR A 75 0.20 5.54 0.92
C THR A 75 0.90 4.68 1.95
N ASN A 76 0.85 3.34 1.86
CA ASN A 76 1.61 2.44 2.72
C ASN A 76 3.12 2.71 2.65
N ARG A 77 3.68 2.86 1.45
CA ARG A 77 5.11 3.20 1.26
C ARG A 77 5.48 4.58 1.83
N ALA A 78 4.63 5.58 1.63
CA ALA A 78 4.83 6.90 2.21
C ALA A 78 4.77 6.86 3.75
N MET A 79 3.86 6.06 4.30
CA MET A 79 3.75 5.86 5.74
C MET A 79 4.97 5.14 6.32
N ILE A 80 5.51 4.13 5.62
CA ILE A 80 6.77 3.46 5.99
C ILE A 80 7.91 4.49 6.04
N ALA A 81 8.09 5.32 5.00
CA ALA A 81 9.13 6.34 4.98
C ALA A 81 9.02 7.31 6.17
N ASN A 82 7.79 7.75 6.49
CA ASN A 82 7.53 8.58 7.66
C ASN A 82 7.92 7.89 8.98
N GLN A 83 7.68 6.59 9.11
CA GLN A 83 8.07 5.81 10.30
C GLN A 83 9.59 5.65 10.41
N VAL A 84 10.31 5.48 9.30
CA VAL A 84 11.79 5.50 9.30
C VAL A 84 12.30 6.86 9.79
N THR A 85 11.72 7.96 9.30
CA THR A 85 12.08 9.30 9.80
C THR A 85 11.76 9.46 11.29
N ALA A 86 10.64 8.90 11.76
CA ALA A 86 10.29 8.92 13.18
C ALA A 86 11.34 8.16 14.02
N ALA A 87 11.81 6.99 13.55
CA ALA A 87 12.88 6.23 14.19
C ALA A 87 14.20 7.04 14.26
N GLN A 88 14.57 7.74 13.19
CA GLN A 88 15.74 8.61 13.15
C GLN A 88 15.64 9.80 14.12
N VAL A 89 14.46 10.41 14.24
CA VAL A 89 14.20 11.51 15.18
C VAL A 89 14.35 11.06 16.62
N VAL A 90 13.81 9.88 16.95
CA VAL A 90 13.95 9.27 18.27
C VAL A 90 15.42 8.90 18.54
N ALA A 91 16.11 8.33 17.55
CA ALA A 91 17.55 8.03 17.62
C ALA A 91 18.39 9.28 17.95
N LEU A 92 18.16 10.37 17.21
CA LEU A 92 18.93 11.60 17.38
C LEU A 92 18.72 12.23 18.76
N LYS A 93 17.49 12.19 19.29
CA LYS A 93 17.18 12.70 20.63
C LYS A 93 17.89 11.89 21.71
N SER A 94 17.84 10.55 21.62
CA SER A 94 18.49 9.65 22.56
C SER A 94 20.01 9.87 22.57
N TRP A 95 20.61 9.96 21.38
CA TRP A 95 22.04 10.19 21.22
C TRP A 95 22.51 11.53 21.80
N ILE A 96 21.80 12.64 21.56
CA ILE A 96 22.22 13.95 22.10
C ILE A 96 22.02 14.04 23.62
N ASP A 97 20.99 13.36 24.17
CA ASP A 97 20.78 13.30 25.61
C ASP A 97 21.86 12.49 26.32
N GLU A 98 22.25 11.36 25.71
CA GLU A 98 23.35 10.54 26.20
C GLU A 98 24.67 11.32 26.16
N LEU A 99 24.96 12.00 25.04
CA LEU A 99 26.18 12.79 24.91
C LEU A 99 26.27 13.89 25.97
N ASP A 100 25.12 14.49 26.30
CA ASP A 100 25.02 15.46 27.37
C ASP A 100 25.21 14.87 28.76
N ALA A 101 24.62 13.71 29.03
CA ALA A 101 24.83 12.98 30.28
C ALA A 101 26.30 12.62 30.46
N THR A 102 26.94 12.13 29.39
CA THR A 102 28.35 11.77 29.33
C THR A 102 29.24 12.96 29.64
N TYR A 103 28.95 14.16 29.11
CA TYR A 103 29.70 15.38 29.47
C TYR A 103 29.29 16.03 30.80
N SER A 104 28.27 15.53 31.49
CA SER A 104 27.82 16.06 32.78
C SER A 104 28.54 15.43 33.95
N LEU A 105 28.65 16.14 35.07
CA LEU A 105 29.28 15.59 36.28
C LEU A 105 28.55 14.31 36.76
N SER A 106 29.31 13.25 36.98
CA SER A 106 28.84 11.93 37.41
C SER A 106 29.74 11.34 38.50
N ASP A 107 29.37 10.18 39.03
CA ASP A 107 30.18 9.49 40.05
C ASP A 107 31.55 9.03 39.50
N LEU A 108 31.65 8.82 38.19
CA LEU A 108 32.92 8.57 37.50
C LEU A 108 33.93 9.71 37.73
N ASP A 109 33.48 10.97 37.72
CA ASP A 109 34.36 12.11 37.97
C ASP A 109 34.93 12.10 39.39
N LYS A 110 34.18 11.60 40.38
CA LYS A 110 34.67 11.45 41.76
C LYS A 110 35.80 10.43 41.81
N THR A 111 35.63 9.29 41.13
CA THR A 111 36.66 8.25 41.03
C THR A 111 37.91 8.79 40.34
N ILE A 112 37.77 9.49 39.22
CA ILE A 112 38.91 10.05 38.49
C ILE A 112 39.64 11.11 39.31
N ASN A 113 38.92 12.00 40.01
CA ASN A 113 39.52 13.00 40.88
C ASN A 113 40.29 12.38 42.06
N ALA A 114 39.85 11.22 42.56
CA ALA A 114 40.54 10.51 43.62
C ALA A 114 41.80 9.78 43.12
N VAL A 115 41.72 9.13 41.97
CA VAL A 115 42.75 8.19 41.49
C VAL A 115 43.81 8.86 40.61
N ALA A 116 43.41 9.74 39.70
CA ALA A 116 44.31 10.32 38.71
C ALA A 116 45.29 11.33 39.34
N ASP A 117 46.53 11.33 38.86
CA ASP A 117 47.50 12.35 39.26
C ASP A 117 47.15 13.71 38.64
N HIS A 118 46.61 13.72 37.42
CA HIS A 118 46.22 14.88 36.61
C HIS A 118 44.75 14.82 36.18
N PRO A 119 43.77 14.90 37.11
CA PRO A 119 42.34 14.79 36.77
C PRO A 119 41.84 15.88 35.81
N ALA A 120 42.57 17.00 35.69
CA ALA A 120 42.28 18.05 34.71
C ALA A 120 42.33 17.56 33.25
N LEU A 121 43.10 16.49 32.96
CA LEU A 121 43.13 15.85 31.64
C LEU A 121 41.79 15.20 31.28
N TRP A 122 40.97 14.85 32.28
CA TRP A 122 39.62 14.34 32.10
C TRP A 122 38.56 15.45 32.16
N SER A 123 38.64 16.33 33.16
CA SER A 123 37.58 17.32 33.39
C SER A 123 37.57 18.45 32.35
N THR A 124 38.74 18.87 31.84
CA THR A 124 38.83 19.99 30.89
C THR A 124 38.16 19.66 29.56
N PRO A 125 38.45 18.53 28.89
CA PRO A 125 37.79 18.20 27.64
C PRO A 125 36.29 17.92 27.82
N LYS A 126 35.89 17.41 28.98
CA LYS A 126 34.47 17.22 29.36
C LYS A 126 33.70 18.53 29.46
N GLN A 127 34.29 19.56 30.08
CA GLN A 127 33.72 20.91 30.15
C GLN A 127 33.59 21.58 28.78
N ILE A 128 34.61 21.42 27.92
CA ILE A 128 34.59 21.91 26.53
C ILE A 128 33.46 21.21 25.77
N GLY A 129 33.43 19.87 25.79
CA GLY A 129 32.38 19.08 25.15
C GLY A 129 30.98 19.50 25.58
N LYS A 130 30.74 19.67 26.89
CA LYS A 130 29.47 20.15 27.44
C LYS A 130 29.06 21.51 26.87
N ALA A 131 30.00 22.45 26.78
CA ALA A 131 29.75 23.78 26.25
C ALA A 131 29.47 23.76 24.74
N ASP A 132 30.19 22.93 23.99
CA ASP A 132 30.06 22.81 22.53
C ASP A 132 28.73 22.18 22.12
N ILE A 133 28.24 21.17 22.86
CA ILE A 133 26.98 20.48 22.53
C ILE A 133 25.74 21.23 23.01
N ALA A 134 25.86 22.08 24.05
CA ALA A 134 24.71 22.77 24.66
C ALA A 134 23.81 23.52 23.65
N PRO A 135 24.33 24.32 22.69
CA PRO A 135 23.49 24.97 21.70
C PRO A 135 22.83 23.98 20.73
N VAL A 136 23.52 22.89 20.39
CA VAL A 136 22.97 21.84 19.50
C VAL A 136 21.84 21.11 20.20
N ARG A 137 22.03 20.70 21.46
CA ARG A 137 21.00 20.05 22.26
C ARG A 137 19.79 20.95 22.43
N ALA A 138 19.97 22.21 22.79
CA ALA A 138 18.87 23.16 22.95
C ALA A 138 18.07 23.33 21.64
N ALA A 139 18.73 23.35 20.48
CA ALA A 139 18.07 23.39 19.19
C ALA A 139 17.29 22.10 18.90
N LEU A 140 17.84 20.93 19.20
CA LEU A 140 17.18 19.64 19.03
C LEU A 140 15.99 19.46 19.98
N ASP A 141 16.11 19.87 21.25
CA ASP A 141 15.02 19.84 22.23
C ASP A 141 13.83 20.71 21.80
N ALA A 142 14.10 21.84 21.15
CA ALA A 142 13.06 22.70 20.60
C ALA A 142 12.44 22.13 19.31
N LEU A 143 13.23 21.48 18.45
CA LEU A 143 12.82 21.07 17.11
C LEU A 143 12.18 19.67 17.07
N LEU A 144 12.81 18.68 17.69
CA LEU A 144 12.47 17.27 17.50
C LEU A 144 11.04 16.89 17.92
N PRO A 145 10.46 17.40 19.02
CA PRO A 145 9.05 17.14 19.35
C PRO A 145 8.10 17.63 18.25
N THR A 146 8.37 18.82 17.70
CA THR A 146 7.56 19.40 16.62
C THR A 146 7.68 18.58 15.33
N VAL A 147 8.90 18.15 14.99
CA VAL A 147 9.15 17.30 13.83
C VAL A 147 8.45 15.94 13.98
N ALA A 148 8.59 15.28 15.13
CA ALA A 148 7.94 14.01 15.42
C ALA A 148 6.40 14.12 15.31
N ALA A 149 5.82 15.13 15.95
CA ALA A 149 4.37 15.36 15.89
C ALA A 149 3.88 15.63 14.46
N ASN A 150 4.60 16.45 13.69
CA ASN A 150 4.24 16.74 12.30
C ASN A 150 4.30 15.48 11.40
N ILE A 151 5.35 14.67 11.55
CA ILE A 151 5.46 13.38 10.85
C ILE A 151 4.29 12.47 11.24
N GLY A 152 3.97 12.38 12.52
CA GLY A 152 2.85 11.60 13.02
C GLY A 152 1.49 12.06 12.48
N VAL A 153 1.26 13.38 12.40
CA VAL A 153 0.06 13.97 11.79
C VAL A 153 -0.03 13.66 10.30
N LEU A 154 1.07 13.80 9.56
CA LEU A 154 1.13 13.43 8.13
C LEU A 154 0.83 11.95 7.94
N ASN A 155 1.41 11.09 8.79
CA ASN A 155 1.21 9.66 8.75
C ASN A 155 -0.26 9.30 9.02
N ARG A 156 -0.90 9.96 9.99
CA ARG A 156 -2.33 9.79 10.27
C ARG A 156 -3.21 10.30 9.14
N ALA A 157 -2.84 11.42 8.52
CA ALA A 157 -3.57 11.94 7.36
C ALA A 157 -3.54 10.93 6.20
N LEU A 158 -2.40 10.27 5.95
CA LEU A 158 -2.29 9.21 4.94
C LEU A 158 -3.15 7.99 5.28
N SER A 159 -3.08 7.50 6.52
CA SER A 159 -3.91 6.40 7.02
C SER A 159 -5.42 6.67 6.85
N VAL A 160 -5.87 7.87 7.25
CA VAL A 160 -7.27 8.29 7.12
C VAL A 160 -7.64 8.49 5.65
N ALA A 161 -6.78 9.09 4.84
CA ALA A 161 -7.02 9.29 3.41
C ALA A 161 -7.19 7.95 2.69
N GLN A 162 -6.38 6.95 3.03
CA GLN A 162 -6.46 5.60 2.50
C GLN A 162 -7.80 4.94 2.83
N ALA A 163 -8.22 4.95 4.11
CA ALA A 163 -9.51 4.40 4.52
C ALA A 163 -10.69 5.10 3.83
N ASN A 164 -10.64 6.43 3.71
CA ASN A 164 -11.68 7.21 3.05
C ASN A 164 -11.72 6.97 1.54
N TYR A 165 -10.57 6.89 0.87
CA TYR A 165 -10.49 6.60 -0.56
C TYR A 165 -11.07 5.22 -0.87
N HIS A 166 -10.67 4.22 -0.09
CA HIS A 166 -11.17 2.86 -0.21
C HIS A 166 -12.70 2.79 -0.06
N ALA A 167 -13.24 3.41 1.00
CA ALA A 167 -14.68 3.49 1.21
C ALA A 167 -15.41 4.24 0.07
N ALA A 168 -14.84 5.35 -0.41
CA ALA A 168 -15.43 6.17 -1.46
C ALA A 168 -15.54 5.41 -2.79
N VAL A 169 -14.58 4.54 -3.12
CA VAL A 169 -14.57 3.77 -4.37
C VAL A 169 -15.80 2.88 -4.50
N PHE A 170 -16.25 2.23 -3.43
CA PHE A 170 -17.47 1.41 -3.45
C PHE A 170 -18.72 2.23 -3.80
N THR A 171 -18.77 3.49 -3.38
CA THR A 171 -19.89 4.40 -3.70
C THR A 171 -19.75 5.03 -5.08
N ALA A 172 -18.53 5.25 -5.56
CA ALA A 172 -18.26 5.92 -6.83
C ALA A 172 -18.40 4.98 -8.06
N VAL A 173 -18.18 3.68 -7.89
CA VAL A 173 -18.25 2.70 -8.99
C VAL A 173 -19.63 2.67 -9.67
N PRO A 174 -20.77 2.59 -8.96
CA PRO A 174 -22.09 2.59 -9.59
C PRO A 174 -22.35 3.83 -10.46
N ASP A 175 -22.05 5.02 -9.92
CA ASP A 175 -22.28 6.30 -10.61
C ASP A 175 -21.37 6.45 -11.82
N THR A 176 -20.09 6.08 -11.68
CA THR A 176 -19.13 6.10 -12.78
C THR A 176 -19.54 5.15 -13.89
N ALA A 177 -19.94 3.92 -13.55
CA ALA A 177 -20.39 2.95 -14.53
C ALA A 177 -21.62 3.45 -15.31
N ASN A 178 -22.59 4.06 -14.63
CA ASN A 178 -23.76 4.63 -15.27
C ASN A 178 -23.42 5.84 -16.17
N ALA A 179 -22.54 6.73 -15.71
CA ALA A 179 -22.07 7.86 -16.50
C ALA A 179 -21.34 7.40 -17.77
N ILE A 180 -20.44 6.40 -17.66
CA ILE A 180 -19.74 5.83 -18.82
C ILE A 180 -20.70 5.14 -19.78
N ALA A 181 -21.73 4.46 -19.27
CA ALA A 181 -22.76 3.88 -20.11
C ALA A 181 -23.47 4.96 -20.94
N GLN A 182 -23.93 6.03 -20.29
CA GLN A 182 -24.61 7.15 -20.94
C GLN A 182 -23.71 7.93 -21.92
N LEU A 183 -22.42 8.09 -21.63
CA LEU A 183 -21.46 8.73 -22.53
C LEU A 183 -21.23 7.93 -23.80
N ASN A 184 -21.12 6.60 -23.69
CA ASN A 184 -21.02 5.72 -24.85
C ASN A 184 -22.34 5.65 -25.63
N GLN A 185 -23.45 5.64 -24.91
CA GLN A 185 -24.78 5.61 -25.48
C GLN A 185 -25.84 6.28 -24.55
N PRO A 186 -26.36 7.46 -24.91
CA PRO A 186 -27.24 8.26 -24.04
C PRO A 186 -28.51 7.56 -23.55
N ASP A 187 -29.02 6.63 -24.36
CA ASP A 187 -30.25 5.88 -24.11
C ASP A 187 -30.01 4.63 -23.22
N THR A 188 -28.81 4.47 -22.65
CA THR A 188 -28.44 3.34 -21.78
C THR A 188 -28.33 3.74 -20.32
N ARG A 189 -28.56 2.76 -19.42
CA ARG A 189 -28.40 2.92 -17.97
C ARG A 189 -27.91 1.63 -17.35
N VAL A 190 -27.11 1.72 -16.30
CA VAL A 190 -26.81 0.57 -15.44
C VAL A 190 -28.09 0.17 -14.71
N THR A 191 -28.37 -1.14 -14.60
CA THR A 191 -29.56 -1.65 -13.91
C THR A 191 -29.61 -1.09 -12.48
N SER A 192 -30.74 -0.48 -12.10
CA SER A 192 -30.90 0.09 -10.75
C SER A 192 -30.80 -1.01 -9.70
N GLY A 193 -30.12 -0.72 -8.58
CA GLY A 193 -29.88 -1.69 -7.52
C GLY A 193 -28.93 -2.82 -7.91
N TYR A 194 -28.27 -2.77 -9.08
CA TYR A 194 -27.40 -3.86 -9.54
C TYR A 194 -26.31 -4.18 -8.51
N PHE A 195 -25.62 -3.19 -7.96
CA PHE A 195 -24.55 -3.44 -6.98
C PHE A 195 -25.06 -3.80 -5.57
N THR A 196 -26.35 -3.62 -5.29
CA THR A 196 -26.96 -3.81 -3.96
C THR A 196 -28.05 -4.88 -3.94
N SER A 197 -28.31 -5.55 -5.07
CA SER A 197 -29.31 -6.61 -5.18
C SER A 197 -28.81 -7.91 -4.55
N ALA A 198 -29.75 -8.76 -4.11
CA ALA A 198 -29.44 -10.09 -3.59
C ALA A 198 -28.60 -10.93 -4.58
N ARG A 199 -28.76 -10.69 -5.89
CA ARG A 199 -27.98 -11.34 -6.96
C ARG A 199 -26.48 -11.02 -6.89
N ASN A 200 -26.10 -9.78 -6.59
CA ASN A 200 -24.69 -9.35 -6.60
C ASN A 200 -24.12 -9.15 -5.20
N ALA A 201 -24.90 -9.44 -4.15
CA ALA A 201 -24.46 -9.38 -2.76
C ALA A 201 -23.18 -10.20 -2.51
N ALA A 202 -23.04 -11.37 -3.15
CA ALA A 202 -21.84 -12.19 -3.04
C ALA A 202 -20.60 -11.55 -3.71
N GLN A 203 -20.76 -10.84 -4.83
CA GLN A 203 -19.67 -10.12 -5.48
C GLN A 203 -19.24 -8.91 -4.65
N LEU A 204 -20.21 -8.15 -4.14
CA LEU A 204 -19.92 -7.02 -3.26
C LEU A 204 -19.25 -7.48 -1.96
N ALA A 205 -19.72 -8.59 -1.36
CA ALA A 205 -19.08 -9.19 -0.20
C ALA A 205 -17.63 -9.61 -0.51
N ALA A 206 -17.40 -10.31 -1.62
CA ALA A 206 -16.05 -10.70 -2.03
C ALA A 206 -15.13 -9.49 -2.23
N TRP A 207 -15.62 -8.42 -2.87
CA TRP A 207 -14.85 -7.20 -3.09
C TRP A 207 -14.56 -6.45 -1.78
N THR A 208 -15.59 -6.24 -0.94
CA THR A 208 -15.44 -5.54 0.35
C THR A 208 -14.59 -6.30 1.36
N SER A 209 -14.53 -7.62 1.28
CA SER A 209 -13.67 -8.45 2.14
C SER A 209 -12.29 -8.74 1.56
N TYR A 210 -11.98 -8.23 0.36
CA TYR A 210 -10.72 -8.52 -0.31
C TYR A 210 -9.55 -7.86 0.40
N THR A 211 -9.75 -6.63 0.85
CA THR A 211 -8.81 -5.84 1.62
C THR A 211 -9.39 -5.57 3.00
N ALA A 212 -8.51 -5.37 3.98
CA ALA A 212 -8.89 -5.03 5.34
C ALA A 212 -7.99 -3.94 5.90
N THR A 213 -8.56 -3.11 6.78
CA THR A 213 -7.77 -2.22 7.62
C THR A 213 -7.11 -3.01 8.74
N VAL A 214 -5.79 -3.13 8.70
CA VAL A 214 -4.96 -3.70 9.76
C VAL A 214 -4.60 -2.58 10.74
N THR A 215 -4.71 -2.86 12.05
CA THR A 215 -4.32 -1.92 13.11
C THR A 215 -3.14 -2.51 13.89
N PRO A 216 -1.89 -2.07 13.64
CA PRO A 216 -0.73 -2.76 14.18
C PRO A 216 -0.48 -2.44 15.66
N ALA A 217 -0.61 -1.18 16.06
CA ALA A 217 -0.29 -0.74 17.42
C ALA A 217 -1.16 -1.46 18.48
N GLY A 218 -0.50 -1.98 19.51
CA GLY A 218 -1.09 -2.77 20.58
C GLY A 218 -1.21 -4.27 20.27
N THR A 219 -0.74 -4.74 19.12
CA THR A 219 -0.80 -6.15 18.72
C THR A 219 0.58 -6.82 18.80
N ALA A 220 0.60 -8.07 19.25
CA ALA A 220 1.77 -8.93 19.16
C ALA A 220 1.74 -9.79 17.88
N GLY A 221 2.89 -10.34 17.48
CA GLY A 221 3.01 -11.21 16.31
C GLY A 221 3.27 -10.47 15.00
N GLN A 222 3.33 -11.21 13.89
CA GLN A 222 3.71 -10.69 12.58
C GLN A 222 2.74 -9.63 12.05
N ASP A 223 3.28 -8.68 11.28
CA ASP A 223 2.56 -7.60 10.62
C ASP A 223 3.39 -7.09 9.44
N ASP A 224 2.81 -7.05 8.24
CA ASP A 224 3.55 -6.73 7.02
C ASP A 224 4.13 -5.31 7.03
N PHE A 225 3.41 -4.34 7.63
CA PHE A 225 3.93 -2.98 7.76
C PHE A 225 5.16 -2.97 8.68
N ALA A 226 5.05 -3.62 9.83
CA ALA A 226 6.13 -3.73 10.79
C ALA A 226 7.34 -4.49 10.21
N ASP A 227 7.10 -5.53 9.41
CA ASP A 227 8.15 -6.29 8.71
C ASP A 227 8.90 -5.39 7.73
N VAL A 228 8.20 -4.64 6.88
CA VAL A 228 8.85 -3.76 5.90
C VAL A 228 9.59 -2.59 6.56
N VAL A 229 9.00 -1.97 7.59
CA VAL A 229 9.63 -0.81 8.25
C VAL A 229 10.86 -1.19 9.09
N THR A 230 10.90 -2.41 9.63
CA THR A 230 12.04 -2.91 10.40
C THR A 230 13.06 -3.68 9.57
N ASP A 231 12.77 -3.91 8.28
CA ASP A 231 13.69 -4.58 7.37
C ASP A 231 15.07 -3.91 7.35
N ALA A 232 16.10 -4.74 7.24
CA ALA A 232 17.48 -4.27 7.26
C ALA A 232 17.80 -3.35 6.06
N ASP A 233 17.14 -3.46 4.92
CA ASP A 233 17.39 -2.58 3.79
C ASP A 233 16.58 -1.26 3.88
N THR A 234 15.57 -1.20 4.76
CA THR A 234 14.76 0.00 5.00
C THR A 234 15.40 0.95 6.00
N LEU A 235 16.04 0.43 7.05
CA LEU A 235 16.64 1.23 8.12
C LEU A 235 18.11 1.58 7.84
N ASP A 236 18.52 2.80 8.21
CA ASP A 236 19.92 3.23 8.11
C ASP A 236 20.77 2.74 9.29
N GLY A 237 22.08 3.01 9.23
CA GLY A 237 23.01 2.65 10.30
C GLY A 237 22.72 3.38 11.62
N LEU A 238 22.29 4.64 11.55
CA LEU A 238 21.99 5.46 12.72
C LEU A 238 20.87 4.84 13.57
N VAL A 239 19.82 4.31 12.93
CA VAL A 239 18.73 3.64 13.62
C VAL A 239 19.19 2.30 14.20
N LYS A 240 19.93 1.49 13.42
CA LYS A 240 20.26 0.12 13.79
C LYS A 240 21.26 -0.02 14.94
N ASN A 241 22.39 0.68 14.83
CA ASN A 241 23.50 0.52 15.76
C ASN A 241 24.42 1.76 15.70
N ARG A 242 24.66 2.36 16.86
CA ARG A 242 25.49 3.55 17.05
C ARG A 242 26.79 3.27 17.82
N ASP A 243 27.21 2.00 17.90
CA ASP A 243 28.45 1.57 18.56
C ASP A 243 29.67 2.40 18.12
N SER A 244 30.41 2.90 19.11
CA SER A 244 31.68 3.61 18.92
C SER A 244 32.69 3.30 20.02
N VAL A 245 33.88 2.89 19.60
CA VAL A 245 35.04 2.63 20.46
C VAL A 245 35.94 3.86 20.72
N ARG A 246 35.58 5.01 20.14
CA ARG A 246 36.27 6.28 20.38
C ARG A 246 35.20 7.29 20.72
N SER A 247 35.12 7.61 22.00
CA SER A 247 34.18 8.57 22.55
C SER A 247 34.10 9.83 21.67
N VAL A 248 32.84 10.25 21.50
CA VAL A 248 32.29 11.13 20.46
C VAL A 248 33.23 12.27 20.09
N ALA A 249 33.35 12.54 18.78
CA ALA A 249 34.40 13.40 18.26
C ALA A 249 34.52 14.77 18.99
N PRO A 250 35.75 15.24 19.23
CA PRO A 250 37.04 14.62 18.92
C PRO A 250 37.66 14.01 20.20
N ASN A 251 37.54 12.69 20.40
CA ASN A 251 38.24 11.94 21.45
C ASN A 251 38.10 12.53 22.87
N PHE A 252 37.03 13.27 23.13
CA PHE A 252 36.76 13.73 24.48
C PHE A 252 36.41 12.49 25.30
N GLN A 253 36.97 12.36 26.50
CA GLN A 253 36.75 11.23 27.42
C GLN A 253 37.56 9.96 27.16
N GLN A 254 38.87 10.15 26.99
CA GLN A 254 39.86 9.10 27.17
C GLN A 254 40.90 9.65 28.13
N LEU A 255 41.38 8.83 29.07
CA LEU A 255 42.44 9.22 30.00
C LEU A 255 43.55 8.19 29.97
N ASN A 256 44.78 8.66 29.87
CA ASN A 256 45.97 7.88 30.14
C ASN A 256 46.87 8.73 31.06
N ASP A 257 46.99 8.29 32.30
CA ASP A 257 47.65 9.02 33.38
C ASP A 257 48.30 8.04 34.37
N SER A 258 48.92 8.58 35.43
CA SER A 258 49.40 7.80 36.56
C SER A 258 48.44 7.84 37.75
N ALA A 259 48.53 6.82 38.61
CA ALA A 259 47.79 6.72 39.86
C ALA A 259 48.74 6.75 41.08
N ASN A 260 49.81 7.53 41.03
CA ASN A 260 50.86 7.46 42.06
C ASN A 260 50.35 7.88 43.44
N LYS A 261 49.35 8.77 43.51
CA LYS A 261 48.69 9.17 44.76
C LYS A 261 48.12 8.00 45.57
N ILE A 262 47.58 6.98 44.91
CA ILE A 262 46.88 5.86 45.57
C ILE A 262 47.66 4.55 45.44
N CYS A 263 48.28 4.29 44.29
CA CYS A 263 48.94 3.02 43.98
C CYS A 263 50.47 3.04 44.18
N GLY A 264 51.07 4.20 44.49
CA GLY A 264 52.52 4.36 44.62
C GLY A 264 53.23 4.56 43.27
N ALA A 265 54.56 4.74 43.31
CA ALA A 265 55.34 5.13 42.13
C ALA A 265 55.27 4.11 40.97
N ASN A 266 55.33 4.62 39.74
CA ASN A 266 55.23 3.86 38.48
C ASN A 266 53.89 3.16 38.26
N SER A 267 52.82 3.69 38.88
CA SER A 267 51.46 3.21 38.69
C SER A 267 50.79 3.90 37.51
N SER A 268 49.98 3.16 36.76
CA SER A 268 49.22 3.65 35.62
C SER A 268 47.71 3.58 35.88
N PHE A 269 47.00 4.52 35.25
CA PHE A 269 45.56 4.64 35.25
C PHE A 269 45.08 5.01 33.85
N THR A 270 44.18 4.20 33.30
CA THR A 270 43.56 4.48 32.01
C THR A 270 42.05 4.45 32.13
N VAL A 271 41.38 5.32 31.38
CA VAL A 271 39.93 5.33 31.20
C VAL A 271 39.64 5.28 29.70
N ASN A 272 38.95 4.24 29.27
CA ASN A 272 38.45 4.11 27.90
C ASN A 272 36.94 4.10 27.89
N VAL A 273 36.32 5.09 27.24
CA VAL A 273 34.87 5.15 27.09
C VAL A 273 34.44 4.56 25.76
N THR A 274 33.55 3.57 25.82
CA THR A 274 32.83 3.02 24.66
C THR A 274 31.39 3.50 24.70
N HIS A 275 30.78 3.66 23.53
CA HIS A 275 29.38 4.05 23.37
C HIS A 275 28.65 2.93 22.64
N ASP A 276 27.48 2.57 23.14
CA ASP A 276 26.57 1.59 22.56
C ASP A 276 25.17 2.17 22.51
N GLY A 277 24.46 1.95 21.40
CA GLY A 277 23.10 2.46 21.27
C GLY A 277 22.43 2.07 19.97
N GLY A 278 21.12 2.28 19.92
CA GLY A 278 20.30 1.95 18.76
C GLY A 278 18.84 2.21 19.02
N THR A 279 18.04 1.99 18.00
CA THR A 279 16.61 2.29 18.00
C THR A 279 15.87 1.07 17.49
N GLN A 280 14.85 0.65 18.23
CA GLN A 280 14.02 -0.49 17.85
C GLN A 280 12.54 -0.12 17.92
N LEU A 281 11.74 -0.70 17.04
CA LEU A 281 10.29 -0.66 17.15
C LEU A 281 9.89 -1.54 18.33
N ARG A 282 9.02 -1.05 19.22
CA ARG A 282 8.48 -1.88 20.31
C ARG A 282 7.75 -3.09 19.74
N SER A 283 7.78 -4.21 20.46
CA SER A 283 7.15 -5.48 20.05
C SER A 283 5.63 -5.37 19.84
N ASP A 284 4.99 -4.43 20.52
CA ASP A 284 3.57 -4.08 20.38
C ASP A 284 3.27 -3.10 19.23
N LYS A 285 4.30 -2.65 18.49
CA LYS A 285 4.22 -1.70 17.38
C LYS A 285 3.63 -0.33 17.77
N ALA A 286 3.54 -0.03 19.07
CA ALA A 286 2.94 1.21 19.57
C ALA A 286 3.89 2.41 19.49
N GLY A 287 5.12 2.21 19.05
CA GLY A 287 6.11 3.24 18.77
C GLY A 287 7.53 2.73 18.83
N TRP A 288 8.45 3.59 18.41
CA TRP A 288 9.89 3.42 18.49
C TRP A 288 10.41 3.81 19.86
N GLN A 289 11.50 3.15 20.25
CA GLN A 289 12.27 3.47 21.44
C GLN A 289 13.75 3.38 21.12
N SER A 290 14.51 4.29 21.71
CA SER A 290 15.93 4.41 21.53
C SER A 290 16.61 4.58 22.87
N ILE A 291 17.74 3.89 23.02
CA ILE A 291 18.61 4.00 24.18
C ILE A 291 20.03 4.10 23.66
N ASP A 292 20.77 5.03 24.24
CA ASP A 292 22.20 5.22 24.07
C ASP A 292 22.86 5.20 25.43
N ALA A 293 24.05 4.61 25.51
CA ALA A 293 24.79 4.46 26.74
C ALA A 293 26.31 4.52 26.48
N SER A 294 27.02 5.31 27.27
CA SER A 294 28.47 5.30 27.32
C SER A 294 28.97 4.62 28.60
N THR A 295 29.87 3.67 28.42
CA THR A 295 30.49 2.89 29.50
C THR A 295 31.97 3.24 29.59
N ALA A 296 32.42 3.63 30.78
CA ALA A 296 33.82 3.85 31.07
C ALA A 296 34.47 2.58 31.58
N HIS A 297 35.49 2.12 30.86
CA HIS A 297 36.37 1.02 31.20
C HIS A 297 37.63 1.59 31.86
N LEU A 298 37.69 1.50 33.19
CA LEU A 298 38.82 1.96 33.98
C LEU A 298 39.79 0.80 34.17
N TRP A 299 41.09 1.07 34.09
CA TRP A 299 42.11 0.13 34.52
C TRP A 299 43.11 0.85 35.42
N ILE A 300 43.19 0.38 36.66
CA ILE A 300 44.07 0.94 37.69
C ILE A 300 45.10 -0.14 38.05
N SER A 301 46.37 0.13 37.81
CA SER A 301 47.46 -0.86 37.98
C SER A 301 47.47 -1.63 39.31
N CYS A 302 47.05 -1.03 40.43
CA CYS A 302 47.00 -1.69 41.75
C CYS A 302 45.64 -2.29 42.15
N ILE A 303 44.56 -2.02 41.41
CA ILE A 303 43.20 -2.51 41.73
C ILE A 303 42.70 -3.49 40.66
N GLY A 304 43.00 -3.22 39.39
CA GLY A 304 42.52 -3.97 38.24
C GLY A 304 41.47 -3.19 37.43
N PRO A 305 40.71 -3.89 36.57
CA PRO A 305 39.67 -3.29 35.75
C PRO A 305 38.40 -2.98 36.57
N ILE A 306 37.76 -1.85 36.27
CA ILE A 306 36.48 -1.41 36.85
C ILE A 306 35.65 -0.83 35.71
N GLU A 307 34.35 -1.12 35.67
CA GLU A 307 33.41 -0.45 34.78
C GLU A 307 32.61 0.60 35.55
N SER A 308 32.26 1.69 34.88
CA SER A 308 31.44 2.75 35.43
C SER A 308 30.58 3.36 34.34
N GLU A 309 29.40 3.83 34.73
CA GLU A 309 28.52 4.58 33.85
C GLU A 309 29.16 5.94 33.53
N ALA A 310 29.42 6.22 32.25
CA ALA A 310 29.89 7.53 31.81
C ALA A 310 28.70 8.46 31.56
N GLY A 311 27.66 7.95 30.90
CA GLY A 311 26.39 8.62 30.67
C GLY A 311 25.42 7.72 29.92
N TYR A 312 24.15 8.11 29.91
CA TYR A 312 23.08 7.38 29.24
C TYR A 312 21.96 8.34 28.83
N GLY A 313 21.21 7.97 27.80
CA GLY A 313 20.11 8.77 27.26
C GLY A 313 19.08 7.88 26.58
N GLY A 314 17.83 8.35 26.58
CA GLY A 314 16.72 7.61 25.99
C GLY A 314 15.70 8.54 25.37
N SER A 315 15.09 8.08 24.27
CA SER A 315 13.95 8.75 23.65
C SER A 315 12.94 7.74 23.12
N ALA A 316 11.68 8.17 23.00
CA ALA A 316 10.62 7.36 22.44
C ALA A 316 9.65 8.19 21.60
N ASN A 317 8.82 7.50 20.84
CA ASN A 317 7.55 8.05 20.36
C ASN A 317 6.40 7.06 20.60
N GLY A 318 5.18 7.50 20.31
CA GLY A 318 3.96 6.74 20.52
C GLY A 318 3.62 6.56 22.01
N ASN A 319 2.71 5.64 22.29
CA ASN A 319 2.31 5.37 23.67
C ASN A 319 3.40 4.56 24.39
N ILE A 320 4.06 5.18 25.37
CA ILE A 320 5.14 4.56 26.13
C ILE A 320 4.64 3.75 27.34
N THR A 321 3.35 3.68 27.64
CA THR A 321 2.88 2.92 28.82
C THR A 321 3.17 1.42 28.75
N SER A 322 3.40 0.89 27.54
CA SER A 322 3.69 -0.51 27.27
C SER A 322 5.18 -0.82 27.08
N PHE A 323 6.09 0.11 27.39
CA PHE A 323 7.53 -0.11 27.19
C PHE A 323 8.10 -1.27 28.03
N MET A 324 7.51 -1.54 29.19
CA MET A 324 7.78 -2.71 30.02
C MET A 324 6.47 -3.41 30.34
N ALA A 325 6.36 -4.68 29.98
CA ALA A 325 5.19 -5.50 30.28
C ALA A 325 5.16 -5.99 31.73
N HIS A 326 6.32 -6.08 32.42
CA HIS A 326 6.44 -6.67 33.76
C HIS A 326 7.09 -5.78 34.84
N PRO A 327 6.69 -4.50 35.01
CA PRO A 327 7.29 -3.63 36.03
C PRO A 327 7.09 -4.19 37.46
N PRO A 328 8.07 -4.05 38.38
CA PRO A 328 9.31 -3.28 38.27
C PRO A 328 10.50 -4.05 37.66
N PHE A 329 10.30 -5.28 37.19
CA PHE A 329 11.40 -6.13 36.71
C PHE A 329 11.33 -6.30 35.19
N ALA A 330 12.40 -5.89 34.50
CA ALA A 330 12.50 -6.12 33.06
C ALA A 330 12.57 -7.63 32.77
N ALA A 331 11.58 -8.16 32.04
CA ALA A 331 11.67 -9.48 31.47
C ALA A 331 12.49 -9.45 30.18
N TRP A 332 13.02 -10.59 29.74
CA TRP A 332 13.81 -10.64 28.50
C TRP A 332 13.02 -10.18 27.27
N GLN A 333 11.68 -10.32 27.27
CA GLN A 333 10.80 -9.82 26.22
C GLN A 333 10.74 -8.29 26.15
N ASP A 334 10.94 -7.59 27.26
CA ASP A 334 10.92 -6.12 27.29
C ASP A 334 12.15 -5.54 26.57
N TRP A 335 13.23 -6.32 26.52
CA TRP A 335 14.45 -6.01 25.76
C TRP A 335 14.33 -6.33 24.26
N GLN A 336 13.25 -7.00 23.85
CA GLN A 336 13.01 -7.34 22.45
C GLN A 336 12.14 -6.28 21.77
N GLY A 337 12.66 -5.79 20.64
CA GLY A 337 11.87 -5.07 19.66
C GLY A 337 11.16 -6.02 18.70
N TYR A 338 10.42 -5.43 17.79
CA TYR A 338 9.84 -6.13 16.66
C TYR A 338 10.93 -6.63 15.68
N GLY A 339 10.65 -7.69 14.93
CA GLY A 339 11.54 -8.16 13.84
C GLY A 339 12.84 -8.82 14.31
N GLY A 340 12.93 -9.20 15.59
CA GLY A 340 14.14 -9.83 16.14
C GLY A 340 15.25 -8.84 16.52
N TYR A 341 14.99 -7.53 16.46
CA TYR A 341 15.85 -6.53 17.09
C TYR A 341 15.77 -6.68 18.62
N PHE A 342 16.90 -6.55 19.30
CA PHE A 342 16.94 -6.54 20.76
C PHE A 342 18.17 -5.77 21.25
N ASN A 343 18.18 -5.44 22.54
CA ASN A 343 19.25 -4.68 23.20
C ASN A 343 19.62 -3.39 22.47
N PHE A 344 18.68 -2.76 21.76
CA PHE A 344 18.91 -1.50 21.07
C PHE A 344 20.16 -1.54 20.17
N GLY A 345 20.36 -2.65 19.44
CA GLY A 345 21.50 -2.77 18.52
C GLY A 345 22.82 -3.19 19.15
N TYR A 346 22.90 -3.35 20.48
CA TYR A 346 24.09 -3.85 21.15
C TYR A 346 24.43 -5.28 20.73
N THR A 347 25.66 -5.47 20.23
CA THR A 347 26.10 -6.76 19.66
C THR A 347 26.95 -7.61 20.60
N GLY A 348 27.39 -7.05 21.74
CA GLY A 348 28.20 -7.79 22.72
C GLY A 348 27.43 -8.88 23.48
N SER A 349 26.11 -8.96 23.30
CA SER A 349 25.26 -10.02 23.84
C SER A 349 24.33 -10.59 22.79
N ALA A 350 24.23 -11.92 22.74
CA ALA A 350 23.28 -12.64 21.90
C ALA A 350 21.95 -12.94 22.61
N ARG A 351 21.76 -12.42 23.84
CA ARG A 351 20.57 -12.69 24.66
C ARG A 351 19.93 -11.36 25.08
N PRO A 352 18.61 -11.18 24.89
CA PRO A 352 17.90 -9.98 25.31
C PRO A 352 18.08 -9.71 26.81
N GLY A 353 18.51 -8.50 27.16
CA GLY A 353 18.72 -8.01 28.53
C GLY A 353 19.87 -8.66 29.31
N TRP A 354 20.66 -9.53 28.67
CA TRP A 354 21.77 -10.23 29.34
C TRP A 354 23.09 -9.56 28.99
N GLN A 355 23.97 -9.32 29.98
CA GLN A 355 25.31 -8.74 29.75
C GLN A 355 25.30 -7.50 28.85
N VAL A 356 24.23 -6.70 28.95
CA VAL A 356 24.19 -5.37 28.34
C VAL A 356 25.02 -4.42 29.21
N PRO A 357 25.55 -3.32 28.66
CA PRO A 357 26.29 -2.34 29.45
C PRO A 357 25.44 -1.79 30.60
N ASP A 358 26.05 -1.57 31.77
CA ASP A 358 25.33 -1.13 32.98
C ASP A 358 24.58 0.20 32.75
N ALA A 359 25.18 1.15 32.03
CA ALA A 359 24.55 2.42 31.66
C ALA A 359 23.29 2.22 30.79
N MET A 360 23.27 1.21 29.93
CA MET A 360 22.09 0.85 29.13
C MET A 360 21.00 0.22 30.01
N ALA A 361 21.39 -0.66 30.94
CA ALA A 361 20.47 -1.24 31.92
C ALA A 361 19.83 -0.17 32.81
N GLU A 362 20.60 0.82 33.23
CA GLU A 362 20.09 1.93 34.03
C GLU A 362 19.12 2.81 33.24
N GLN A 363 19.45 3.21 32.01
CA GLN A 363 18.49 3.94 31.16
C GLN A 363 17.24 3.12 30.89
N PHE A 364 17.37 1.82 30.65
CA PHE A 364 16.22 0.94 30.46
C PHE A 364 15.29 0.92 31.67
N ARG A 365 15.87 0.88 32.88
CA ARG A 365 15.12 0.92 34.15
C ARG A 365 14.38 2.25 34.35
N LEU A 366 14.98 3.36 33.94
CA LEU A 366 14.32 4.68 33.92
C LEU A 366 13.24 4.78 32.83
N GLY A 367 13.31 3.91 31.82
CA GLY A 367 12.45 3.88 30.65
C GLY A 367 13.04 4.64 29.46
N PRO A 368 12.41 4.56 28.29
CA PRO A 368 12.97 5.11 27.06
C PRO A 368 12.84 6.64 26.97
N GLY A 369 12.65 7.35 28.08
CA GLY A 369 12.44 8.79 28.08
C GLY A 369 11.03 9.24 27.62
N PRO A 370 10.80 10.56 27.53
CA PRO A 370 9.51 11.11 27.15
C PRO A 370 9.19 10.82 25.68
N SER A 371 7.91 10.60 25.40
CA SER A 371 7.43 10.41 24.03
C SER A 371 7.40 11.75 23.27
N LEU A 372 8.07 11.78 22.11
CA LEU A 372 8.08 12.94 21.21
C LEU A 372 6.75 13.14 20.47
N ASP A 373 5.98 12.07 20.28
CA ASP A 373 4.60 12.11 19.78
C ASP A 373 3.77 10.97 20.40
N PRO A 374 3.07 11.23 21.53
CA PRO A 374 2.28 10.22 22.22
C PRO A 374 1.09 9.70 21.40
N ALA A 375 0.56 10.48 20.46
CA ALA A 375 -0.72 10.21 19.81
C ALA A 375 -0.56 9.45 18.47
N ASN A 376 0.52 9.71 17.73
CA ASN A 376 0.71 9.15 16.38
C ASN A 376 2.09 8.55 16.13
N GLY A 377 2.95 8.44 17.15
CA GLY A 377 4.29 7.88 16.97
C GLY A 377 4.33 6.35 16.78
N GLY A 378 3.24 5.64 17.05
CA GLY A 378 3.09 4.21 16.75
C GLY A 378 2.78 3.91 15.29
N LEU A 379 2.80 2.64 14.92
CA LEU A 379 2.30 2.22 13.61
C LEU A 379 0.79 2.47 13.52
N LEU A 380 0.37 3.15 12.46
CA LEU A 380 -1.01 3.56 12.26
C LEU A 380 -1.77 2.55 11.40
N PRO A 381 -3.11 2.56 11.43
CA PRO A 381 -3.90 1.66 10.61
C PRO A 381 -3.60 1.79 9.12
N TYR A 382 -3.57 0.67 8.41
CA TYR A 382 -3.26 0.62 6.99
C TYR A 382 -4.11 -0.44 6.28
N GLN A 383 -4.33 -0.29 4.98
CA GLN A 383 -5.03 -1.27 4.15
C GLN A 383 -4.06 -2.33 3.67
N GLU A 384 -4.46 -3.59 3.73
CA GLU A 384 -3.76 -4.71 3.10
C GLU A 384 -4.75 -5.72 2.50
N VAL A 385 -4.29 -6.54 1.56
CA VAL A 385 -5.07 -7.70 1.10
C VAL A 385 -5.22 -8.73 2.22
N ASN A 386 -6.37 -9.37 2.29
CA ASN A 386 -6.65 -10.34 3.34
C ASN A 386 -5.91 -11.66 3.07
N GLY A 387 -4.99 -12.03 3.96
CA GLY A 387 -4.15 -13.22 3.82
C GLY A 387 -3.14 -13.08 2.68
N THR A 388 -2.78 -14.20 2.05
CA THR A 388 -1.86 -14.21 0.90
C THR A 388 -2.60 -14.73 -0.33
N PRO A 389 -3.22 -13.84 -1.14
CA PRO A 389 -3.97 -14.25 -2.31
C PRO A 389 -3.04 -14.96 -3.31
N LEU A 390 -3.36 -16.20 -3.66
CA LEU A 390 -2.60 -16.94 -4.68
C LEU A 390 -2.97 -16.52 -6.10
N ALA A 391 -4.18 -15.99 -6.29
CA ALA A 391 -4.67 -15.50 -7.57
C ALA A 391 -4.23 -14.05 -7.77
N ALA A 392 -3.68 -13.74 -8.93
CA ALA A 392 -3.32 -12.38 -9.31
C ALA A 392 -4.56 -11.47 -9.47
N GLN A 393 -5.74 -12.06 -9.68
CA GLN A 393 -6.99 -11.32 -9.92
C GLN A 393 -7.69 -10.99 -8.61
N ALA A 394 -8.08 -9.72 -8.46
CA ALA A 394 -9.02 -9.30 -7.45
C ALA A 394 -10.46 -9.75 -7.79
N PRO A 395 -11.41 -9.61 -6.85
CA PRO A 395 -12.81 -9.95 -7.08
C PRO A 395 -13.39 -9.21 -8.27
N ARG A 396 -14.11 -9.95 -9.11
CA ARG A 396 -14.73 -9.44 -10.33
C ARG A 396 -15.90 -8.52 -10.01
N ILE A 397 -15.93 -7.39 -10.71
CA ILE A 397 -17.05 -6.46 -10.73
C ILE A 397 -17.82 -6.73 -12.03
N THR A 398 -19.06 -7.21 -11.92
CA THR A 398 -19.94 -7.40 -13.07
C THR A 398 -20.87 -6.20 -13.19
N ILE A 399 -21.25 -5.82 -14.41
CA ILE A 399 -22.15 -4.69 -14.67
C ILE A 399 -23.15 -5.11 -15.73
N GLU A 400 -24.43 -4.86 -15.45
CA GLU A 400 -25.51 -4.99 -16.42
C GLU A 400 -25.95 -3.61 -16.90
N VAL A 401 -25.93 -3.42 -18.21
CA VAL A 401 -26.40 -2.20 -18.87
C VAL A 401 -27.67 -2.52 -19.63
N THR A 402 -28.65 -1.63 -19.50
CA THR A 402 -29.97 -1.75 -20.12
C THR A 402 -30.19 -0.64 -21.14
N ARG A 403 -30.96 -0.95 -22.17
CA ARG A 403 -31.46 0.00 -23.17
C ARG A 403 -32.90 -0.34 -23.52
N ASN A 404 -33.81 0.61 -23.37
CA ASN A 404 -35.21 0.38 -23.68
C ASN A 404 -35.44 0.17 -25.18
N THR A 405 -36.34 -0.74 -25.54
CA THR A 405 -36.56 -1.14 -26.94
C THR A 405 -37.21 -0.05 -27.79
N ASP A 406 -37.94 0.87 -27.18
CA ASP A 406 -38.51 2.07 -27.82
C ASP A 406 -37.45 3.04 -28.34
N THR A 407 -36.25 3.04 -27.76
CA THR A 407 -35.11 3.86 -28.21
C THR A 407 -34.34 3.28 -29.40
N LEU A 408 -34.70 2.08 -29.86
CA LEU A 408 -33.98 1.37 -30.94
C LEU A 408 -34.27 1.93 -32.32
N MET A 409 -35.49 2.42 -32.55
CA MET A 409 -35.98 2.86 -33.86
C MET A 409 -36.18 4.38 -33.84
N LYS A 410 -35.21 5.15 -34.38
CA LYS A 410 -35.33 6.61 -34.52
C LYS A 410 -36.03 7.07 -35.80
N THR A 411 -36.46 6.15 -36.66
CA THR A 411 -37.07 6.47 -37.96
C THR A 411 -38.57 6.75 -37.81
N VAL A 412 -38.94 8.04 -37.74
CA VAL A 412 -40.32 8.51 -37.74
C VAL A 412 -40.89 8.35 -39.17
N GLY A 413 -41.87 7.45 -39.37
CA GLY A 413 -42.62 7.34 -40.63
C GLY A 413 -42.81 5.93 -41.20
N LEU A 414 -42.04 4.93 -40.75
CA LEU A 414 -42.21 3.52 -41.14
C LEU A 414 -43.15 2.75 -40.19
N ARG A 415 -44.23 3.40 -39.74
CA ARG A 415 -45.31 2.77 -38.97
C ARG A 415 -46.34 2.15 -39.94
N GLY A 416 -45.92 1.13 -40.69
CA GLY A 416 -46.82 0.32 -41.51
C GLY A 416 -47.69 -0.57 -40.61
N SER A 417 -49.01 -0.60 -40.86
CA SER A 417 -50.06 -1.25 -40.08
C SER A 417 -50.06 -2.79 -40.10
N GLY A 418 -48.89 -3.43 -40.20
CA GLY A 418 -48.73 -4.88 -40.20
C GLY A 418 -47.57 -5.25 -39.28
N HIS A 419 -47.90 -5.69 -38.06
CA HIS A 419 -46.93 -6.04 -37.05
C HIS A 419 -46.15 -7.30 -37.43
N MET A 420 -44.99 -7.12 -38.07
CA MET A 420 -43.88 -8.06 -37.88
C MET A 420 -43.05 -7.52 -36.71
N ASN A 421 -43.61 -7.67 -35.51
CA ASN A 421 -42.87 -7.39 -34.29
C ASN A 421 -41.85 -8.52 -34.15
N VAL A 422 -40.59 -8.25 -34.51
CA VAL A 422 -39.50 -9.12 -34.05
C VAL A 422 -39.45 -8.87 -32.57
N ASP A 423 -40.17 -9.70 -31.79
CA ASP A 423 -40.19 -9.60 -30.35
C ASP A 423 -38.74 -9.77 -29.89
N PRO A 424 -38.08 -8.68 -29.45
CA PRO A 424 -36.76 -8.86 -28.90
C PRO A 424 -37.01 -9.76 -27.68
N ASN A 425 -36.37 -10.92 -27.60
CA ASN A 425 -36.27 -11.70 -26.36
C ASN A 425 -35.59 -10.82 -25.29
N ALA A 426 -36.31 -9.83 -24.80
CA ALA A 426 -35.93 -8.70 -23.99
C ALA A 426 -37.03 -8.66 -22.94
N ALA A 427 -36.89 -9.52 -21.96
CA ALA A 427 -37.85 -9.61 -20.89
C ALA A 427 -37.99 -8.23 -20.23
N GLY A 428 -39.22 -7.71 -20.20
CA GLY A 428 -39.53 -6.38 -19.67
C GLY A 428 -39.29 -5.19 -20.62
N GLY A 429 -39.15 -5.38 -21.94
CA GLY A 429 -39.11 -4.27 -22.91
C GLY A 429 -37.78 -3.50 -22.97
N ALA A 430 -36.68 -4.11 -22.52
CA ALA A 430 -35.35 -3.53 -22.59
C ALA A 430 -34.32 -4.59 -23.04
N MET A 431 -33.43 -4.20 -23.95
CA MET A 431 -32.22 -4.97 -24.23
C MET A 431 -31.24 -4.83 -23.07
N ARG A 432 -30.53 -5.91 -22.76
CA ARG A 432 -29.56 -5.95 -21.67
C ARG A 432 -28.24 -6.53 -22.19
N ALA A 433 -27.14 -6.00 -21.69
CA ALA A 433 -25.81 -6.58 -21.86
C ALA A 433 -25.13 -6.69 -20.51
N LEU A 434 -24.34 -7.74 -20.35
CA LEU A 434 -23.64 -8.07 -19.11
C LEU A 434 -22.15 -8.14 -19.42
N SER A 435 -21.33 -7.50 -18.60
CA SER A 435 -19.88 -7.55 -18.70
C SER A 435 -19.24 -7.62 -17.32
N SER A 436 -18.08 -8.25 -17.23
CA SER A 436 -17.30 -8.35 -15.99
C SER A 436 -15.89 -7.81 -16.22
N ALA A 437 -15.31 -7.23 -15.18
CA ALA A 437 -13.92 -6.80 -15.16
C ALA A 437 -13.35 -6.97 -13.75
N HIS A 438 -12.03 -6.98 -13.62
CA HIS A 438 -11.35 -6.98 -12.32
C HIS A 438 -10.04 -6.19 -12.39
N ALA A 439 -9.59 -5.73 -11.23
CA ALA A 439 -8.19 -5.41 -11.03
C ALA A 439 -7.36 -6.71 -10.95
N TYR A 440 -6.18 -6.72 -11.53
CA TYR A 440 -5.20 -7.79 -11.40
C TYR A 440 -3.83 -7.20 -11.06
N PHE A 441 -3.05 -7.95 -10.31
CA PHE A 441 -1.71 -7.56 -9.89
C PHE A 441 -0.67 -8.21 -10.80
N VAL A 442 0.18 -7.41 -11.43
CA VAL A 442 1.36 -7.93 -12.12
C VAL A 442 2.50 -6.93 -12.04
N ARG A 443 3.57 -7.35 -11.37
CA ARG A 443 4.82 -6.59 -11.40
C ARG A 443 5.43 -6.68 -12.81
N PRO A 444 5.79 -5.55 -13.44
CA PRO A 444 6.48 -5.59 -14.73
C PRO A 444 7.81 -6.34 -14.63
N ASP A 445 8.01 -7.29 -15.54
CA ASP A 445 9.28 -7.99 -15.74
C ASP A 445 9.60 -7.98 -17.25
N GLU A 446 10.34 -6.97 -17.68
CA GLU A 446 10.76 -6.81 -19.09
C GLU A 446 12.17 -7.37 -19.35
N THR A 447 12.69 -8.23 -18.46
CA THR A 447 14.07 -8.75 -18.55
C THR A 447 14.29 -9.79 -19.66
N SER A 448 13.27 -10.09 -20.47
CA SER A 448 13.42 -10.93 -21.66
C SER A 448 14.25 -10.21 -22.74
N PRO A 449 15.43 -10.72 -23.12
CA PRO A 449 16.30 -10.09 -24.10
C PRO A 449 15.70 -10.27 -25.50
N GLY A 450 14.96 -9.27 -25.99
CA GLY A 450 14.50 -9.27 -27.38
C GLY A 450 13.35 -8.33 -27.74
N ASN A 451 12.56 -7.85 -26.77
CA ASN A 451 11.32 -7.12 -27.05
C ASN A 451 11.22 -5.79 -26.29
N SER A 452 12.21 -4.90 -26.39
CA SER A 452 11.89 -3.46 -26.25
C SER A 452 11.07 -3.04 -27.48
N ILE A 453 9.81 -3.43 -27.48
CA ILE A 453 8.78 -2.94 -28.39
C ILE A 453 8.59 -1.45 -28.06
N MET A 454 8.14 -0.64 -29.03
CA MET A 454 7.72 0.75 -28.74
C MET A 454 6.75 0.75 -27.55
N GLY A 455 7.15 1.38 -26.44
CA GLY A 455 6.37 1.40 -25.19
C GLY A 455 6.93 0.58 -24.01
N GLY A 456 8.06 -0.10 -24.16
CA GLY A 456 8.75 -0.75 -23.04
C GLY A 456 9.23 0.23 -21.96
N LEU A 457 9.33 -0.23 -20.72
CA LEU A 457 9.80 0.56 -19.59
C LEU A 457 11.29 0.90 -19.77
N LEU A 458 11.62 2.18 -19.59
CA LEU A 458 13.01 2.59 -19.42
C LEU A 458 13.55 1.95 -18.14
N ASN A 459 14.65 1.21 -18.24
CA ASN A 459 15.25 0.40 -17.17
C ASN A 459 14.32 -0.68 -16.59
N GLY A 460 13.68 -1.50 -17.43
CA GLY A 460 12.77 -2.57 -16.98
C GLY A 460 13.38 -3.57 -15.98
N ASP A 461 14.71 -3.70 -15.95
CA ASP A 461 15.49 -4.43 -14.95
C ASP A 461 15.37 -3.83 -13.53
N GLN A 462 15.21 -2.51 -13.41
CA GLN A 462 14.95 -1.83 -12.13
C GLN A 462 13.53 -2.07 -11.62
N TRP A 463 12.61 -2.49 -12.49
CA TRP A 463 11.22 -2.79 -12.14
C TRP A 463 11.01 -4.27 -11.85
N ALA A 464 11.81 -5.16 -12.42
CA ALA A 464 11.72 -6.59 -12.17
C ALA A 464 12.13 -6.94 -10.73
N ARG A 465 11.67 -8.09 -10.23
CA ARG A 465 12.20 -8.66 -8.99
C ARG A 465 13.63 -9.17 -9.22
N PRO A 466 14.56 -8.99 -8.27
CA PRO A 466 15.90 -9.55 -8.38
C PRO A 466 15.93 -11.08 -8.55
N ASP A 467 14.93 -11.79 -8.00
CA ASP A 467 14.81 -13.24 -8.10
C ASP A 467 13.93 -13.72 -9.27
N HIS A 468 13.40 -12.79 -10.09
CA HIS A 468 12.51 -13.05 -11.23
C HIS A 468 11.30 -13.94 -10.89
N LYS A 469 10.90 -14.02 -9.62
CA LYS A 469 9.71 -14.77 -9.20
C LYS A 469 8.46 -13.92 -9.33
N THR A 470 7.32 -14.57 -9.50
CA THR A 470 6.01 -13.91 -9.44
C THR A 470 5.77 -13.35 -8.04
N GLU A 471 5.43 -12.07 -7.96
CA GLU A 471 5.02 -11.40 -6.73
C GLU A 471 3.53 -11.63 -6.50
N TYR A 472 3.17 -12.03 -5.28
CA TYR A 472 1.77 -12.14 -4.89
C TYR A 472 1.17 -10.75 -4.72
N PRO A 473 -0.15 -10.60 -4.92
CA PRO A 473 -0.81 -9.33 -4.71
C PRO A 473 -0.57 -8.81 -3.29
N SER A 474 -0.19 -7.54 -3.20
CA SER A 474 -0.05 -6.80 -1.95
C SER A 474 -0.52 -5.37 -2.15
N LEU A 475 -0.74 -4.67 -1.04
CA LEU A 475 -0.90 -3.23 -1.01
C LEU A 475 0.39 -2.54 -0.55
N PHE A 476 1.56 -3.10 -0.85
CA PHE A 476 2.85 -2.39 -0.74
C PHE A 476 3.47 -2.10 -2.11
N SER A 477 2.98 -2.76 -3.16
CA SER A 477 3.47 -2.62 -4.54
C SER A 477 2.38 -2.06 -5.47
N PRO A 478 2.59 -0.91 -6.13
CA PRO A 478 1.54 -0.24 -6.93
C PRO A 478 1.46 -0.81 -8.37
N TYR A 479 1.22 -2.13 -8.48
CA TYR A 479 1.21 -2.84 -9.77
C TYR A 479 -0.16 -3.37 -10.17
N TRP A 480 -1.22 -2.78 -9.65
CA TRP A 480 -2.60 -3.14 -9.98
C TRP A 480 -3.02 -2.52 -11.31
N GLN A 481 -3.58 -3.34 -12.19
CA GLN A 481 -4.06 -2.97 -13.52
C GLN A 481 -5.49 -3.50 -13.73
N ALA A 482 -6.23 -2.94 -14.68
CA ALA A 482 -7.60 -3.37 -14.96
C ALA A 482 -7.67 -4.23 -16.22
N ALA A 483 -8.46 -5.31 -16.18
CA ALA A 483 -8.76 -6.15 -17.33
C ALA A 483 -10.23 -6.54 -17.38
N LEU A 484 -10.74 -6.73 -18.60
CA LEU A 484 -12.02 -7.40 -18.81
C LEU A 484 -11.91 -8.87 -18.39
N ALA A 485 -13.00 -9.40 -17.85
CA ALA A 485 -13.07 -10.76 -17.34
C ALA A 485 -14.28 -11.47 -17.97
N PRO A 486 -14.18 -12.80 -18.20
CA PRO A 486 -15.34 -13.55 -18.63
C PRO A 486 -16.43 -13.54 -17.55
N VAL A 487 -17.68 -13.36 -17.99
CA VAL A 487 -18.85 -13.50 -17.13
C VAL A 487 -19.13 -14.99 -16.90
N SER A 488 -19.24 -15.41 -15.64
CA SER A 488 -19.45 -16.82 -15.32
C SER A 488 -20.84 -17.31 -15.78
N ALA A 489 -20.98 -18.63 -15.95
CA ALA A 489 -22.26 -19.22 -16.34
C ALA A 489 -23.36 -19.01 -15.28
N SER A 490 -23.00 -19.07 -13.98
CA SER A 490 -23.93 -18.81 -12.88
C SER A 490 -24.39 -17.36 -12.84
N GLU A 491 -23.49 -16.39 -13.07
CA GLU A 491 -23.84 -14.96 -13.15
C GLU A 491 -24.78 -14.67 -14.33
N ARG A 492 -24.54 -15.31 -15.48
CA ARG A 492 -25.44 -15.21 -16.64
C ARG A 492 -26.79 -15.84 -16.37
N ALA A 493 -26.84 -17.01 -15.71
CA ALA A 493 -28.08 -17.67 -15.34
C ALA A 493 -28.90 -16.85 -14.32
N ALA A 494 -28.24 -16.28 -13.31
CA ALA A 494 -28.87 -15.38 -12.35
C ALA A 494 -29.40 -14.10 -13.04
N ALA A 495 -28.66 -13.57 -14.03
CA ALA A 495 -29.14 -12.46 -14.85
C ALA A 495 -30.41 -12.78 -15.61
N GLN A 496 -30.45 -13.96 -16.23
CA GLN A 496 -31.61 -14.42 -16.99
C GLN A 496 -32.80 -14.70 -16.08
N ALA A 497 -32.59 -15.22 -14.87
CA ALA A 497 -33.66 -15.46 -13.91
C ALA A 497 -34.33 -14.17 -13.43
N ASP A 498 -33.55 -13.12 -13.14
CA ASP A 498 -34.05 -11.79 -12.73
C ASP A 498 -34.81 -11.06 -13.86
N GLN A 499 -34.60 -11.49 -15.10
CA GLN A 499 -35.27 -10.93 -16.28
C GLN A 499 -36.69 -11.49 -16.45
N ILE A 500 -37.01 -12.67 -15.89
CA ILE A 500 -38.32 -13.31 -16.01
C ILE A 500 -39.28 -12.73 -14.95
N PRO A 501 -40.45 -12.16 -15.31
CA PRO A 501 -41.43 -11.70 -14.33
C PRO A 501 -41.84 -12.83 -13.37
N GLN A 502 -41.93 -12.55 -12.06
CA GLN A 502 -42.29 -13.54 -11.03
C GLN A 502 -43.61 -14.30 -11.33
N ALA A 503 -44.54 -13.68 -12.08
CA ALA A 503 -45.79 -14.33 -12.50
C ALA A 503 -45.59 -15.56 -13.43
N SER A 504 -44.45 -15.64 -14.13
CA SER A 504 -44.15 -16.75 -15.06
C SER A 504 -43.35 -17.88 -14.41
N GLN A 505 -42.80 -17.68 -13.20
CA GLN A 505 -42.02 -18.69 -12.49
C GLN A 505 -42.91 -19.76 -11.81
N VAL A 506 -44.22 -19.48 -11.65
CA VAL A 506 -45.18 -20.40 -11.01
C VAL A 506 -45.82 -21.39 -12.01
N GLN A 507 -45.65 -21.17 -13.32
CA GLN A 507 -46.22 -22.05 -14.37
C GLN A 507 -45.25 -23.11 -14.90
N ALA A 508 -44.03 -23.19 -14.35
CA ALA A 508 -43.01 -24.16 -14.75
C ALA A 508 -42.61 -25.13 -13.61
N GLN A 509 -43.57 -25.45 -12.72
CA GLN A 509 -43.47 -26.59 -11.79
C GLN A 509 -44.50 -27.66 -12.14
#